data_AF-A0A3L6JS19-F1
#
_entry.id   AF-A0A3L6JS19-F1
#
_cell.length_a   1.000
_cell.length_b   1.000
_cell.length_c   1.000
_cell.angle_alpha   90.00
_cell.angle_beta   90.00
_cell.angle_gamma   90.00
#
_symmetry.space_group_name_H-M   'P 1'
#
loop_
_entity.id
_entity.type
_entity.pdbx_description
1 polymer ?
#
loop_
_entity_poly.entity_id
_entity_poly.type
_entity_poly.pdbx_seq_one_letter_code
_entity_poly.pdbx_strand_id
1 'polypeptide(L)'
;SSGGASYMPMQRPFLTSQIENITGPVAIAAVGYIGEQVISSSSTELSIGSLIGATGDLTPLPSGMSVVLANMPNDVPIVSYTPMHANYSFYENSSQLVFWNATAFGVQSDYVIHFVANDFPPLVTIERVFSPTQTGIGESTQVTVTVTNQGNESITDLNITDTGFLNYYNLSVTGDTHKIVPSLAPEESTTMTYSVAFTNEGMYTFPGARLGYVYNNTDFLKTTHKQGFLVESSIGSMLIQGILDGMPYTGVAVGLVALMGVWQVVKLIRGRGGKPAQAVPESVQTTQA
;
A
#
# COMPACT_ATOMS: atom_id res chain seq x y z
N SER A 1 -23.59 23.05 58.53
CA SER A 1 -22.14 22.82 58.41
C SER A 1 -21.92 21.81 57.30
N SER A 2 -21.39 22.27 56.17
CA SER A 2 -21.12 21.44 54.98
C SER A 2 -19.80 20.69 55.13
N GLY A 3 -19.83 19.36 55.07
CA GLY A 3 -18.66 18.51 55.05
C GLY A 3 -17.95 18.60 53.69
N GLY A 4 -16.71 19.07 53.70
CA GLY A 4 -15.86 19.17 52.52
C GLY A 4 -15.29 17.82 52.13
N ALA A 5 -15.49 17.42 50.88
CA ALA A 5 -14.78 16.32 50.26
C ALA A 5 -13.31 16.72 50.06
N SER A 6 -12.39 15.92 50.61
CA SER A 6 -10.96 16.01 50.29
C SER A 6 -10.74 15.56 48.85
N TYR A 7 -10.35 16.49 47.99
CA TYR A 7 -9.80 16.18 46.68
C TYR A 7 -8.37 15.66 46.86
N MET A 8 -8.12 14.39 46.52
CA MET A 8 -6.76 13.95 46.25
C MET A 8 -6.26 14.67 44.99
N PRO A 9 -5.05 15.24 44.97
CA PRO A 9 -4.49 15.75 43.72
C PRO A 9 -4.31 14.58 42.74
N MET A 10 -4.96 14.68 41.58
CA MET A 10 -4.66 13.79 40.45
C MET A 10 -3.15 13.89 40.17
N GLN A 11 -2.46 12.75 40.19
CA GLN A 11 -1.10 12.67 39.68
C GLN A 11 -1.14 13.14 38.22
N ARG A 12 -0.42 14.22 37.92
CA ARG A 12 -0.22 14.67 36.55
C ARG A 12 0.43 13.52 35.77
N PRO A 13 -0.04 13.18 34.55
CA PRO A 13 0.69 12.27 33.68
C PRO A 13 2.15 12.74 33.56
N PHE A 14 3.12 11.85 33.75
CA PHE A 14 4.55 12.17 33.78
C PHE A 14 4.97 13.05 32.58
N LEU A 15 4.41 12.80 31.40
CA LEU A 15 4.57 13.61 30.20
C LEU A 15 4.25 15.10 30.43
N THR A 16 3.16 15.43 31.14
CA THR A 16 2.80 16.82 31.47
C THR A 16 3.62 17.43 32.61
N SER A 17 4.31 16.61 33.40
CA SER A 17 5.20 17.10 34.47
C SER A 17 6.59 17.49 33.94
N GLN A 18 6.99 16.97 32.78
CA GLN A 18 8.24 17.35 32.08
C GLN A 18 8.05 18.57 31.17
N ILE A 19 6.80 19.02 30.99
CA ILE A 19 6.42 20.16 30.14
C ILE A 19 6.06 21.35 31.04
N GLU A 20 6.91 21.69 32.00
CA GLU A 20 6.74 22.95 32.74
C GLU A 20 7.25 24.11 31.88
N ASN A 21 6.39 25.10 31.64
CA ASN A 21 6.64 26.33 30.87
C ASN A 21 6.98 26.16 29.37
N ILE A 22 6.03 25.68 28.55
CA ILE A 22 6.09 25.94 27.10
C ILE A 22 5.93 27.45 26.89
N THR A 23 7.01 28.13 26.54
CA THR A 23 6.99 29.52 26.07
C THR A 23 7.48 29.53 24.63
N GLY A 24 6.57 29.74 23.67
CA GLY A 24 6.89 29.79 22.23
C GLY A 24 6.37 28.59 21.41
N PRO A 25 6.77 28.48 20.13
CA PRO A 25 6.32 27.42 19.24
C PRO A 25 6.87 26.05 19.66
N VAL A 26 6.15 24.97 19.33
CA VAL A 26 6.54 23.59 19.66
C VAL A 26 6.75 22.80 18.37
N ALA A 27 7.90 22.15 18.22
CA ALA A 27 8.18 21.16 17.20
C ALA A 27 8.18 19.75 17.81
N ILE A 28 7.42 18.84 17.22
CA ILE A 28 7.36 17.44 17.64
C ILE A 28 7.69 16.58 16.42
N ALA A 29 8.78 15.82 16.50
CA ALA A 29 9.01 14.69 15.63
C ALA A 29 8.53 13.44 16.38
N ALA A 30 7.35 12.95 16.04
CA ALA A 30 6.80 11.72 16.61
C ALA A 30 6.82 10.63 15.55
N VAL A 31 7.45 9.51 15.89
CA VAL A 31 7.42 8.29 15.07
C VAL A 31 6.78 7.19 15.89
N GLY A 32 5.67 6.65 15.38
CA GLY A 32 5.08 5.43 15.88
C GLY A 32 5.36 4.32 14.90
N TYR A 33 5.89 3.20 15.38
CA TYR A 33 5.98 2.01 14.56
C TYR A 33 4.58 1.40 14.45
N ILE A 34 3.87 1.79 13.39
CA ILE A 34 2.51 1.35 13.08
C ILE A 34 2.50 0.93 11.62
N GLY A 35 2.19 -0.33 11.34
CA GLY A 35 2.01 -0.83 9.97
C GLY A 35 3.05 -1.87 9.55
N GLU A 36 3.58 -1.71 8.35
CA GLU A 36 4.49 -2.68 7.74
C GLU A 36 5.82 -2.75 8.50
N GLN A 37 6.34 -3.98 8.62
CA GLN A 37 7.55 -4.24 9.36
C GLN A 37 8.74 -3.57 8.66
N VAL A 38 9.44 -2.67 9.35
CA VAL A 38 10.68 -2.02 8.84
C VAL A 38 11.96 -2.51 9.55
N ILE A 39 11.79 -3.35 10.57
CA ILE A 39 12.87 -3.93 11.38
C ILE A 39 12.86 -5.44 11.12
N SER A 40 14.01 -6.04 10.85
CA SER A 40 14.17 -7.47 10.59
C SER A 40 15.04 -8.15 11.64
N SER A 41 15.19 -9.46 11.54
CA SER A 41 16.15 -10.25 12.34
C SER A 41 17.57 -9.66 12.32
N SER A 42 18.00 -9.01 11.23
CA SER A 42 19.32 -8.38 11.15
C SER A 42 19.39 -6.96 11.71
N SER A 43 18.27 -6.35 12.06
CA SER A 43 18.26 -4.97 12.55
C SER A 43 18.81 -4.88 13.96
N THR A 44 19.84 -4.07 14.14
CA THR A 44 20.42 -3.73 15.44
C THR A 44 20.05 -2.32 15.89
N GLU A 45 19.48 -1.51 15.00
CA GLU A 45 19.14 -0.13 15.29
C GLU A 45 18.00 0.40 14.40
N LEU A 46 17.40 1.50 14.86
CA LEU A 46 16.38 2.28 14.17
C LEU A 46 16.75 3.76 14.23
N SER A 47 17.04 4.35 13.06
CA SER A 47 17.34 5.77 12.86
C SER A 47 16.05 6.58 12.73
N ILE A 48 15.79 7.50 13.66
CA ILE A 48 14.60 8.36 13.60
C ILE A 48 14.70 9.37 12.46
N GLY A 49 15.88 9.94 12.22
CA GLY A 49 16.14 10.83 11.10
C GLY A 49 15.81 10.16 9.75
N SER A 50 16.23 8.90 9.57
CA SER A 50 15.92 8.14 8.35
C SER A 50 14.41 7.89 8.20
N LEU A 51 13.70 7.58 9.29
CA LEU A 51 12.25 7.34 9.24
C LEU A 51 11.46 8.59 8.83
N ILE A 52 11.91 9.77 9.22
CA ILE A 52 11.27 11.04 8.86
C ILE A 52 11.84 11.67 7.58
N GLY A 53 12.77 10.97 6.91
CA GLY A 53 13.39 11.42 5.65
C GLY A 53 14.36 12.59 5.81
N ALA A 54 14.96 12.76 6.99
CA ALA A 54 16.00 13.76 7.20
C ALA A 54 17.28 13.37 6.45
N THR A 55 17.86 14.32 5.73
CA THR A 55 19.08 14.13 4.92
C THR A 55 20.34 14.72 5.57
N GLY A 56 20.21 15.21 6.80
CA GLY A 56 21.28 15.82 7.58
C GLY A 56 20.85 16.04 9.03
N ASP A 57 21.60 16.85 9.76
CA ASP A 57 21.39 17.04 11.20
C ASP A 57 19.99 17.56 11.54
N LEU A 58 19.41 16.97 12.58
CA LEU A 58 18.16 17.40 13.19
C LEU A 58 18.41 18.62 14.06
N THR A 59 17.93 19.77 13.58
CA THR A 59 18.10 21.06 14.24
C THR A 59 16.80 21.45 14.97
N PRO A 60 16.84 21.71 16.29
CA PRO A 60 15.67 22.18 17.03
C PRO A 60 15.30 23.62 16.62
N LEU A 61 14.08 24.03 16.98
CA LEU A 61 13.64 25.41 16.77
C LEU A 61 14.56 26.41 17.48
N PRO A 62 14.83 27.58 16.86
CA PRO A 62 15.66 28.62 17.47
C PRO A 62 15.01 29.30 18.68
N SER A 63 13.69 29.15 18.83
CA SER A 63 12.94 29.54 20.03
C SER A 63 11.78 28.57 20.26
N GLY A 64 11.44 28.31 21.52
CA GLY A 64 10.41 27.34 21.90
C GLY A 64 10.95 25.95 22.22
N MET A 65 10.10 24.93 22.08
CA MET A 65 10.41 23.55 22.51
C MET A 65 10.44 22.60 21.31
N SER A 66 11.41 21.69 21.28
CA SER A 66 11.60 20.66 20.28
C SER A 66 11.74 19.33 20.99
N VAL A 67 10.91 18.37 20.60
CA VAL A 67 10.86 17.04 21.21
C VAL A 67 10.87 15.98 20.12
N VAL A 68 11.59 14.89 20.37
CA VAL A 68 11.52 13.66 19.58
C VAL A 68 10.88 12.57 20.43
N LEU A 69 9.86 11.92 19.87
CA LEU A 69 9.12 10.82 20.47
C LEU A 69 9.20 9.62 19.54
N ALA A 70 9.55 8.47 20.07
CA ALA A 70 9.52 7.22 19.34
C ALA A 70 8.75 6.17 20.15
N ASN A 71 7.67 5.67 19.58
CA ASN A 71 6.85 4.64 20.20
C ASN A 71 7.01 3.32 19.44
N MET A 72 7.43 2.29 20.16
CA MET A 72 7.61 0.94 19.64
C MET A 72 6.48 0.01 20.13
N PRO A 73 6.18 -1.09 19.44
CA PRO A 73 5.28 -2.12 19.94
C PRO A 73 5.83 -2.76 21.23
N ASN A 74 4.93 -3.23 22.10
CA ASN A 74 5.27 -3.79 23.42
C ASN A 74 6.17 -5.04 23.37
N ASP A 75 6.24 -5.69 22.22
CA ASP A 75 7.03 -6.88 21.92
C ASP A 75 8.41 -6.55 21.33
N VAL A 76 8.78 -5.28 21.17
CA VAL A 76 10.10 -4.86 20.68
C VAL A 76 11.06 -4.60 21.85
N PRO A 77 12.11 -5.42 22.03
CA PRO A 77 13.08 -5.25 23.11
C PRO A 77 14.08 -4.13 22.77
N ILE A 78 13.89 -2.96 23.40
CA ILE A 78 14.84 -1.86 23.31
C ILE A 78 16.00 -2.09 24.29
N VAL A 79 17.23 -2.13 23.77
CA VAL A 79 18.45 -2.32 24.57
C VAL A 79 18.99 -0.98 25.07
N SER A 80 19.04 0.00 24.17
CA SER A 80 19.52 1.34 24.47
C SER A 80 18.98 2.32 23.44
N TYR A 81 19.21 3.60 23.68
CA TYR A 81 18.84 4.68 22.78
C TYR A 81 19.87 5.80 22.88
N THR A 82 20.10 6.50 21.79
CA THR A 82 21.15 7.51 21.64
C THR A 82 20.56 8.75 20.96
N PRO A 83 20.89 9.98 21.40
CA PRO A 83 21.68 10.32 22.58
C PRO A 83 20.95 10.01 23.89
N MET A 84 21.68 9.62 24.94
CA MET A 84 21.13 9.45 26.29
C MET A 84 21.74 10.48 27.24
N HIS A 85 20.91 11.34 27.80
CA HIS A 85 21.27 12.24 28.89
C HIS A 85 20.25 12.20 30.02
N ALA A 86 20.76 12.21 31.25
CA ALA A 86 19.94 12.32 32.44
C ALA A 86 19.05 13.57 32.37
N ASN A 87 17.77 13.42 32.73
CA ASN A 87 16.75 14.48 32.79
C ASN A 87 16.27 15.07 31.44
N TYR A 88 16.93 14.76 30.32
CA TYR A 88 16.55 15.26 29.00
C TYR A 88 16.15 14.16 28.02
N SER A 89 16.36 12.91 28.40
CA SER A 89 15.88 11.75 27.67
C SER A 89 15.42 10.68 28.65
N PHE A 90 14.42 9.91 28.28
CA PHE A 90 13.99 8.77 29.07
C PHE A 90 13.36 7.71 28.17
N TYR A 91 13.30 6.49 28.71
CA TYR A 91 12.58 5.38 28.13
C TYR A 91 11.56 4.87 29.14
N GLU A 92 10.30 4.81 28.73
CA GLU A 92 9.21 4.25 29.53
C GLU A 92 8.86 2.85 29.02
N ASN A 93 9.29 1.84 29.78
CA ASN A 93 9.14 0.43 29.41
C ASN A 93 7.66 -0.02 29.28
N SER A 94 6.74 0.55 30.07
CA SER A 94 5.32 0.16 30.02
C SER A 94 4.60 0.60 28.75
N SER A 95 5.05 1.69 28.13
CA SER A 95 4.47 2.25 26.90
C SER A 95 5.39 2.06 25.69
N GLN A 96 6.57 1.47 25.88
CA GLN A 96 7.65 1.39 24.88
C GLN A 96 7.93 2.75 24.20
N LEU A 97 7.90 3.82 25.00
CA LEU A 97 8.12 5.19 24.53
C LEU A 97 9.54 5.62 24.86
N VAL A 98 10.30 6.00 23.84
CA VAL A 98 11.55 6.74 23.97
C VAL A 98 11.28 8.21 23.73
N PHE A 99 11.77 9.05 24.63
CA PHE A 99 11.60 10.50 24.60
C PHE A 99 12.96 11.19 24.61
N TRP A 100 13.09 12.23 23.78
CA TRP A 100 14.20 13.16 23.81
C TRP A 100 13.73 14.61 23.78
N ASN A 101 14.27 15.43 24.68
CA ASN A 101 14.16 16.88 24.63
C ASN A 101 15.23 17.44 23.68
N ALA A 102 14.91 17.48 22.38
CA ALA A 102 15.81 17.97 21.34
C ALA A 102 16.25 19.43 21.55
N THR A 103 15.45 20.27 22.21
CA THR A 103 15.88 21.64 22.56
C THR A 103 17.12 21.65 23.43
N ALA A 104 17.22 20.73 24.40
CA ALA A 104 18.37 20.65 25.30
C ALA A 104 19.62 20.08 24.60
N PHE A 105 19.42 19.25 23.58
CA PHE A 105 20.49 18.61 22.82
C PHE A 105 21.09 19.49 21.72
N GLY A 106 20.38 20.53 21.28
CA GLY A 106 20.81 21.32 20.14
C GLY A 106 20.79 20.50 18.85
N VAL A 107 21.68 20.85 17.92
CA VAL A 107 21.82 20.13 16.65
C VAL A 107 22.31 18.70 16.91
N GLN A 108 21.56 17.71 16.43
CA GLN A 108 21.90 16.29 16.58
C GLN A 108 22.02 15.64 15.20
N SER A 109 23.03 14.78 15.02
CA SER A 109 23.16 14.03 13.76
C SER A 109 22.01 13.05 13.56
N ASP A 110 21.58 12.38 14.63
CA ASP A 110 20.40 11.50 14.63
C ASP A 110 19.94 11.14 16.05
N TYR A 111 18.72 10.62 16.15
CA TYR A 111 18.21 9.89 17.32
C TYR A 111 18.06 8.42 16.92
N VAL A 112 18.67 7.52 17.69
CA VAL A 112 18.79 6.10 17.33
C VAL A 112 18.29 5.25 18.49
N ILE A 113 17.48 4.23 18.19
CA ILE A 113 17.10 3.17 19.13
C ILE A 113 17.89 1.92 18.76
N HIS A 114 18.49 1.24 19.74
CA HIS A 114 19.25 0.02 19.54
C HIS A 114 18.51 -1.21 20.08
N PHE A 115 18.69 -2.33 19.39
CA PHE A 115 18.07 -3.62 19.68
C PHE A 115 19.13 -4.73 19.76
N VAL A 116 18.74 -5.89 20.26
CA VAL A 116 19.55 -7.11 20.08
C VAL A 116 19.26 -7.67 18.69
N ALA A 117 20.31 -8.08 17.98
CA ALA A 117 20.14 -8.80 16.72
C ALA A 117 19.36 -10.12 16.94
N ASN A 118 18.53 -10.48 15.97
CA ASN A 118 17.69 -11.68 15.93
C ASN A 118 16.50 -11.72 16.91
N ASP A 119 16.20 -10.62 17.60
CA ASP A 119 14.99 -10.52 18.43
C ASP A 119 13.71 -10.30 17.59
N PHE A 120 13.85 -10.03 16.29
CA PHE A 120 12.74 -9.79 15.36
C PHE A 120 12.60 -10.91 14.34
N PRO A 121 11.37 -11.16 13.84
CA PRO A 121 11.19 -12.09 12.73
C PRO A 121 11.88 -11.57 11.46
N PRO A 122 12.15 -12.45 10.49
CA PRO A 122 12.59 -12.08 9.15
C PRO A 122 11.65 -11.03 8.53
N LEU A 123 12.20 -10.16 7.68
CA LEU A 123 11.37 -9.20 6.97
C LEU A 123 10.54 -9.94 5.92
N VAL A 124 9.22 -9.96 6.10
CA VAL A 124 8.31 -10.60 5.15
C VAL A 124 7.32 -9.57 4.61
N THR A 125 7.15 -9.54 3.30
CA THR A 125 6.17 -8.67 2.62
C THR A 125 5.09 -9.49 1.95
N ILE A 126 3.88 -8.94 1.91
CA ILE A 126 2.75 -9.48 1.16
C ILE A 126 2.14 -8.34 0.33
N GLU A 127 1.99 -8.56 -0.96
CA GLU A 127 1.41 -7.59 -1.89
C GLU A 127 0.26 -8.24 -2.65
N ARG A 128 -0.80 -7.46 -2.92
CA ARG A 128 -1.87 -7.85 -3.82
C ARG A 128 -2.03 -6.85 -4.95
N VAL A 129 -2.08 -7.37 -6.16
CA VAL A 129 -2.23 -6.60 -7.39
C VAL A 129 -3.41 -7.14 -8.19
N PHE A 130 -4.17 -6.21 -8.77
CA PHE A 130 -5.24 -6.50 -9.72
C PHE A 130 -4.77 -6.15 -11.14
N SER A 131 -5.05 -7.03 -12.10
CA SER A 131 -4.74 -6.82 -13.51
C SER A 131 -5.91 -7.29 -14.39
N PRO A 132 -6.60 -6.36 -15.09
CA PRO A 132 -6.46 -4.90 -15.04
C PRO A 132 -6.91 -4.30 -13.69
N THR A 133 -6.55 -3.03 -13.42
CA THR A 133 -6.91 -2.31 -12.16
C THR A 133 -8.36 -1.83 -12.12
N GLN A 134 -9.08 -1.93 -13.22
CA GLN A 134 -10.53 -1.74 -13.36
C GLN A 134 -11.03 -2.62 -14.52
N THR A 135 -12.31 -2.98 -14.53
CA THR A 135 -12.88 -3.86 -15.58
C THR A 135 -14.35 -3.53 -15.86
N GLY A 136 -14.92 -4.08 -16.92
CA GLY A 136 -16.34 -3.99 -17.22
C GLY A 136 -17.19 -5.10 -16.59
N ILE A 137 -18.51 -4.92 -16.59
CA ILE A 137 -19.46 -5.98 -16.23
C ILE A 137 -19.24 -7.22 -17.11
N GLY A 138 -19.21 -8.40 -16.49
CA GLY A 138 -19.06 -9.69 -17.17
C GLY A 138 -17.62 -10.02 -17.58
N GLU A 139 -16.68 -9.09 -17.40
CA GLU A 139 -15.25 -9.34 -17.57
C GLU A 139 -14.64 -9.90 -16.27
N SER A 140 -13.44 -10.46 -16.41
CA SER A 140 -12.68 -11.00 -15.29
C SER A 140 -11.37 -10.24 -15.10
N THR A 141 -11.05 -9.95 -13.85
CA THR A 141 -9.75 -9.42 -13.43
C THR A 141 -8.93 -10.51 -12.77
N GLN A 142 -7.65 -10.61 -13.13
CA GLN A 142 -6.70 -11.44 -12.44
C GLN A 142 -6.23 -10.74 -11.16
N VAL A 143 -6.20 -11.48 -10.06
CA VAL A 143 -5.63 -11.07 -8.79
C VAL A 143 -4.39 -11.90 -8.54
N THR A 144 -3.28 -11.23 -8.24
CA THR A 144 -2.01 -11.85 -7.89
C THR A 144 -1.63 -11.41 -6.48
N VAL A 145 -1.45 -12.37 -5.59
CA VAL A 145 -0.92 -12.17 -4.24
C VAL A 145 0.50 -12.71 -4.21
N THR A 146 1.47 -11.85 -3.91
CA THR A 146 2.89 -12.19 -3.84
C THR A 146 3.34 -12.08 -2.40
N VAL A 147 4.02 -13.11 -1.90
CA VAL A 147 4.71 -13.09 -0.62
C VAL A 147 6.20 -13.21 -0.87
N THR A 148 6.99 -12.36 -0.23
CA THR A 148 8.45 -12.36 -0.34
C THR A 148 9.07 -12.37 1.03
N ASN A 149 9.99 -13.30 1.27
CA ASN A 149 10.86 -13.29 2.43
C ASN A 149 12.09 -12.46 2.09
N GLN A 150 12.15 -11.21 2.54
CA GLN A 150 13.29 -10.29 2.40
C GLN A 150 14.25 -10.37 3.59
N GLY A 151 14.05 -11.37 4.47
CA GLY A 151 14.94 -11.64 5.58
C GLY A 151 16.04 -12.61 5.20
N ASN A 152 17.01 -12.72 6.09
CA ASN A 152 18.17 -13.61 5.95
C ASN A 152 17.93 -15.03 6.48
N GLU A 153 16.75 -15.33 7.01
CA GLU A 153 16.38 -16.63 7.57
C GLU A 153 15.09 -17.15 6.93
N SER A 154 14.92 -18.47 6.94
CA SER A 154 13.72 -19.11 6.37
C SER A 154 12.51 -18.94 7.29
N ILE A 155 11.32 -18.86 6.68
CA ILE A 155 10.03 -18.91 7.37
C ILE A 155 9.28 -20.19 6.94
N THR A 156 8.45 -20.73 7.82
CA THR A 156 7.75 -22.01 7.59
C THR A 156 6.24 -21.89 7.73
N ASP A 157 5.53 -22.92 7.27
CA ASP A 157 4.08 -23.08 7.42
C ASP A 157 3.29 -21.85 6.95
N LEU A 158 3.65 -21.33 5.78
CA LEU A 158 2.99 -20.17 5.22
C LEU A 158 1.57 -20.56 4.79
N ASN A 159 0.59 -19.77 5.23
CA ASN A 159 -0.80 -19.87 4.82
C ASN A 159 -1.25 -18.51 4.24
N ILE A 160 -1.40 -18.48 2.93
CA ILE A 160 -1.89 -17.31 2.17
C ILE A 160 -3.38 -17.50 1.94
N THR A 161 -4.20 -16.51 2.32
CA THR A 161 -5.65 -16.52 2.12
C THR A 161 -6.15 -15.18 1.60
N ASP A 162 -6.90 -15.17 0.50
CA ASP A 162 -7.62 -14.00 0.02
C ASP A 162 -9.06 -14.34 -0.36
N THR A 163 -9.92 -14.42 0.67
CA THR A 163 -11.33 -14.79 0.52
C THR A 163 -12.28 -13.82 1.21
N GLY A 164 -11.75 -12.80 1.90
CA GLY A 164 -12.55 -11.92 2.76
C GLY A 164 -13.66 -11.15 2.02
N PHE A 165 -13.47 -10.90 0.72
CA PHE A 165 -14.45 -10.21 -0.13
C PHE A 165 -15.71 -11.03 -0.40
N LEU A 166 -15.62 -12.37 -0.34
CA LEU A 166 -16.75 -13.28 -0.58
C LEU A 166 -17.83 -13.19 0.51
N ASN A 167 -17.50 -12.62 1.68
CA ASN A 167 -18.47 -12.37 2.73
C ASN A 167 -19.40 -11.18 2.42
N TYR A 168 -19.02 -10.32 1.49
CA TYR A 168 -19.73 -9.08 1.17
C TYR A 168 -20.33 -9.10 -0.24
N TYR A 169 -19.75 -9.88 -1.15
CA TYR A 169 -20.12 -9.88 -2.56
C TYR A 169 -20.27 -11.30 -3.09
N ASN A 170 -21.31 -11.51 -3.89
CA ASN A 170 -21.49 -12.74 -4.65
C ASN A 170 -20.76 -12.61 -5.99
N LEU A 171 -19.47 -12.94 -5.99
CA LEU A 171 -18.59 -12.87 -7.17
C LEU A 171 -18.23 -14.27 -7.65
N SER A 172 -18.06 -14.42 -8.96
CA SER A 172 -17.54 -15.66 -9.53
C SER A 172 -16.02 -15.64 -9.46
N VAL A 173 -15.43 -16.66 -8.83
CA VAL A 173 -13.99 -16.77 -8.64
C VAL A 173 -13.48 -18.09 -9.22
N THR A 174 -12.38 -18.01 -9.97
CA THR A 174 -11.70 -19.18 -10.56
C THR A 174 -10.22 -19.17 -10.21
N GLY A 175 -9.66 -20.33 -9.87
CA GLY A 175 -8.28 -20.46 -9.37
C GLY A 175 -8.20 -20.51 -7.84
N ASP A 176 -6.98 -20.46 -7.32
CA ASP A 176 -6.71 -20.66 -5.90
C ASP A 176 -6.75 -19.33 -5.13
N THR A 177 -7.67 -19.22 -4.18
CA THR A 177 -7.76 -18.10 -3.21
C THR A 177 -7.09 -18.44 -1.88
N HIS A 178 -6.50 -19.63 -1.78
CA HIS A 178 -5.78 -20.12 -0.63
C HIS A 178 -4.57 -20.96 -1.07
N LYS A 179 -3.42 -20.73 -0.46
CA LYS A 179 -2.17 -21.44 -0.77
C LYS A 179 -1.39 -21.73 0.50
N ILE A 180 -0.98 -22.99 0.69
CA ILE A 180 -0.05 -23.40 1.74
C ILE A 180 1.33 -23.60 1.11
N VAL A 181 2.36 -23.03 1.74
CA VAL A 181 3.75 -23.21 1.33
C VAL A 181 4.54 -23.69 2.55
N PRO A 182 5.20 -24.87 2.51
CA PRO A 182 5.87 -25.43 3.68
C PRO A 182 7.00 -24.55 4.24
N SER A 183 7.76 -23.92 3.35
CA SER A 183 8.87 -23.05 3.70
C SER A 183 9.14 -22.05 2.58
N LEU A 184 9.63 -20.88 2.95
CA LEU A 184 10.14 -19.86 2.03
C LEU A 184 11.56 -19.48 2.48
N ALA A 185 12.55 -19.74 1.62
CA ALA A 185 13.95 -19.46 1.90
C ALA A 185 14.23 -17.94 1.92
N PRO A 186 15.41 -17.49 2.38
CA PRO A 186 15.83 -16.10 2.27
C PRO A 186 15.77 -15.59 0.83
N GLU A 187 15.26 -14.37 0.64
CA GLU A 187 15.06 -13.70 -0.65
C GLU A 187 14.12 -14.44 -1.64
N GLU A 188 13.42 -15.47 -1.18
CA GLU A 188 12.49 -16.24 -2.01
C GLU A 188 11.10 -15.61 -2.01
N SER A 189 10.42 -15.71 -3.15
CA SER A 189 9.03 -15.28 -3.32
C SER A 189 8.15 -16.44 -3.76
N THR A 190 6.88 -16.38 -3.34
CA THR A 190 5.83 -17.29 -3.83
C THR A 190 4.58 -16.49 -4.19
N THR A 191 3.87 -16.96 -5.21
CA THR A 191 2.69 -16.27 -5.74
C THR A 191 1.45 -17.15 -5.71
N MET A 192 0.31 -16.52 -5.48
CA MET A 192 -1.03 -17.11 -5.59
C MET A 192 -1.83 -16.26 -6.57
N THR A 193 -2.47 -16.90 -7.56
CA THR A 193 -3.21 -16.21 -8.61
C THR A 193 -4.61 -16.79 -8.77
N TYR A 194 -5.60 -15.92 -8.88
CA TYR A 194 -6.98 -16.28 -9.18
C TYR A 194 -7.64 -15.18 -10.02
N SER A 195 -8.78 -15.48 -10.64
CA SER A 195 -9.56 -14.53 -11.42
C SER A 195 -10.91 -14.29 -10.76
N VAL A 196 -11.36 -13.04 -10.79
CA VAL A 196 -12.67 -12.61 -10.26
C VAL A 196 -13.48 -12.01 -11.39
N ALA A 197 -14.70 -12.48 -11.58
CA ALA A 197 -15.66 -11.90 -12.51
C ALA A 197 -16.80 -11.19 -11.79
N PHE A 198 -17.15 -10.01 -12.29
CA PHE A 198 -18.11 -9.10 -11.66
C PHE A 198 -19.42 -9.05 -12.44
N THR A 199 -20.54 -9.16 -11.72
CA THR A 199 -21.88 -9.19 -12.34
C THR A 199 -22.56 -7.83 -12.35
N ASN A 200 -22.14 -6.91 -11.50
CA ASN A 200 -22.72 -5.56 -11.39
C ASN A 200 -21.62 -4.51 -11.46
N GLU A 201 -21.92 -3.36 -12.03
CA GLU A 201 -21.08 -2.17 -11.94
C GLU A 201 -21.01 -1.66 -10.49
N GLY A 202 -19.96 -0.90 -10.19
CA GLY A 202 -19.79 -0.23 -8.91
C GLY A 202 -18.38 -0.36 -8.34
N MET A 203 -18.23 0.15 -7.12
CA MET A 203 -16.99 0.05 -6.36
C MET A 203 -17.06 -1.15 -5.41
N TYR A 204 -16.17 -2.11 -5.62
CA TYR A 204 -15.98 -3.27 -4.75
C TYR A 204 -14.85 -2.99 -3.79
N THR A 205 -14.98 -3.52 -2.58
CA THR A 205 -14.00 -3.31 -1.53
C THR A 205 -13.42 -4.65 -1.10
N PHE A 206 -12.16 -4.90 -1.46
CA PHE A 206 -11.45 -6.11 -1.08
C PHE A 206 -10.78 -5.90 0.28
N PRO A 207 -11.15 -6.67 1.33
CA PRO A 207 -10.36 -6.75 2.55
C PRO A 207 -8.91 -7.16 2.23
N GLY A 208 -7.99 -6.92 3.16
CA GLY A 208 -6.59 -7.34 2.96
C GLY A 208 -6.47 -8.85 2.81
N ALA A 209 -5.66 -9.30 1.85
CA ALA A 209 -5.20 -10.68 1.79
C ALA A 209 -4.36 -10.97 3.03
N ARG A 210 -4.47 -12.18 3.58
CA ARG A 210 -3.83 -12.58 4.84
C ARG A 210 -2.69 -13.55 4.58
N LEU A 211 -1.61 -13.38 5.31
CA LEU A 211 -0.48 -14.30 5.40
C LEU A 211 -0.29 -14.69 6.86
N GLY A 212 -0.51 -15.96 7.19
CA GLY A 212 0.02 -16.57 8.40
C GLY A 212 1.36 -17.24 8.09
N TYR A 213 2.33 -17.16 9.00
CA TYR A 213 3.59 -17.92 8.88
C TYR A 213 4.19 -18.18 10.27
N VAL A 214 5.06 -19.16 10.36
CA VAL A 214 5.78 -19.51 11.59
C VAL A 214 7.25 -19.10 11.46
N TYR A 215 7.77 -18.49 12.52
CA TYR A 215 9.20 -18.26 12.71
C TYR A 215 9.55 -18.48 14.19
N ASN A 216 10.61 -19.22 14.48
CA ASN A 216 11.01 -19.61 15.85
C ASN A 216 9.85 -20.11 16.72
N ASN A 217 9.01 -21.01 16.18
CA ASN A 217 7.81 -21.57 16.83
C ASN A 217 6.77 -20.52 17.27
N THR A 218 6.81 -19.33 16.68
CA THR A 218 5.85 -18.25 16.92
C THR A 218 5.07 -17.98 15.64
N ASP A 219 3.75 -17.87 15.76
CA ASP A 219 2.86 -17.53 14.66
C ASP A 219 2.85 -16.01 14.42
N PHE A 220 3.01 -15.62 13.16
CA PHE A 220 2.94 -14.24 12.72
C PHE A 220 1.83 -14.07 11.69
N LEU A 221 1.16 -12.92 11.73
CA LEU A 221 0.09 -12.56 10.79
C LEU A 221 0.44 -11.24 10.10
N LYS A 222 0.39 -11.24 8.77
CA LYS A 222 0.46 -10.05 7.92
C LYS A 222 -0.78 -9.94 7.07
N THR A 223 -1.13 -8.71 6.71
CA THR A 223 -2.25 -8.42 5.83
C THR A 223 -1.88 -7.35 4.83
N THR A 224 -2.29 -7.50 3.57
CA THR A 224 -2.22 -6.41 2.61
C THR A 224 -3.18 -5.29 3.02
N HIS A 225 -3.02 -4.12 2.41
CA HIS A 225 -4.02 -3.07 2.53
C HIS A 225 -5.37 -3.49 1.96
N LYS A 226 -6.43 -2.93 2.53
CA LYS A 226 -7.76 -2.93 1.96
C LYS A 226 -7.73 -2.12 0.66
N GLN A 227 -8.27 -2.67 -0.43
CA GLN A 227 -8.22 -2.05 -1.76
C GLN A 227 -9.63 -1.92 -2.34
N GLY A 228 -9.92 -0.74 -2.91
CA GLY A 228 -11.11 -0.54 -3.73
C GLY A 228 -10.83 -1.00 -5.16
N PHE A 229 -11.84 -1.57 -5.82
CA PHE A 229 -11.78 -2.02 -7.21
C PHE A 229 -13.00 -1.51 -7.97
N LEU A 230 -12.77 -0.80 -9.08
CA LEU A 230 -13.84 -0.18 -9.87
C LEU A 230 -14.28 -1.10 -11.00
N VAL A 231 -15.59 -1.33 -11.09
CA VAL A 231 -16.23 -2.00 -12.22
C VAL A 231 -17.12 -0.98 -12.94
N GLU A 232 -16.79 -0.71 -14.18
CA GLU A 232 -17.51 0.26 -15.01
C GLU A 232 -18.61 -0.43 -15.85
N SER A 233 -19.64 0.32 -16.21
CA SER A 233 -20.50 -0.10 -17.32
C SER A 233 -19.71 0.02 -18.62
N SER A 234 -19.43 -1.11 -19.25
CA SER A 234 -18.97 -1.07 -20.63
C SER A 234 -20.19 -0.92 -21.54
N ILE A 235 -20.14 -0.01 -22.53
CA ILE A 235 -21.24 0.15 -23.50
C ILE A 235 -21.53 -1.19 -24.20
N GLY A 236 -20.52 -2.04 -24.40
CA GLY A 236 -20.67 -3.41 -24.92
C GLY A 236 -21.44 -4.35 -23.98
N SER A 237 -21.19 -4.30 -22.66
CA SER A 237 -21.91 -5.11 -21.68
C SER A 237 -23.35 -4.64 -21.49
N MET A 238 -23.61 -3.32 -21.51
CA MET A 238 -24.98 -2.78 -21.54
C MET A 238 -25.79 -3.26 -22.76
N LEU A 239 -25.14 -3.37 -23.93
CA LEU A 239 -25.78 -3.87 -25.15
C LEU A 239 -26.08 -5.38 -25.08
N ILE A 240 -25.17 -6.19 -24.54
CA ILE A 240 -25.37 -7.64 -24.38
C ILE A 240 -26.42 -7.94 -23.31
N GLN A 241 -26.37 -7.25 -22.17
CA GLN A 241 -27.37 -7.36 -21.11
C GLN A 241 -28.75 -6.94 -21.61
N GLY A 242 -28.85 -5.84 -22.36
CA GLY A 242 -30.10 -5.41 -22.98
C GLY A 242 -30.65 -6.34 -24.07
N ILE A 243 -29.82 -7.21 -24.65
CA ILE A 243 -30.26 -8.30 -25.55
C ILE A 243 -30.77 -9.49 -24.74
N LEU A 244 -30.07 -9.86 -23.65
CA LEU A 244 -30.44 -10.99 -22.78
C LEU A 244 -31.70 -10.71 -21.93
N ASP A 245 -31.87 -9.46 -21.48
CA ASP A 245 -33.04 -9.00 -20.70
C ASP A 245 -34.29 -8.75 -21.57
N GLY A 246 -34.24 -9.10 -22.86
CA GLY A 246 -35.39 -9.08 -23.75
C GLY A 246 -35.90 -7.67 -24.09
N MET A 247 -35.06 -6.64 -24.02
CA MET A 247 -35.48 -5.29 -24.40
C MET A 247 -35.69 -5.20 -25.93
N PRO A 248 -36.90 -4.85 -26.42
CA PRO A 248 -37.26 -4.97 -27.84
C PRO A 248 -36.53 -4.00 -28.78
N TYR A 249 -35.81 -3.00 -28.25
CA TYR A 249 -35.18 -1.94 -29.04
C TYR A 249 -33.66 -2.04 -29.17
N THR A 250 -33.00 -2.97 -28.47
CA THR A 250 -31.53 -3.12 -28.51
C THR A 250 -31.06 -3.77 -29.82
N GLY A 251 -31.82 -4.72 -30.36
CA GLY A 251 -31.53 -5.34 -31.67
C GLY A 251 -31.53 -4.35 -32.85
N VAL A 252 -32.39 -3.32 -32.81
CA VAL A 252 -32.44 -2.28 -33.86
C VAL A 252 -31.26 -1.30 -33.73
N ALA A 253 -30.88 -0.93 -32.50
CA ALA A 253 -29.72 -0.07 -32.26
C ALA A 253 -28.40 -0.75 -32.67
N VAL A 254 -28.24 -2.05 -32.36
CA VAL A 254 -27.08 -2.85 -32.80
C VAL A 254 -27.05 -3.01 -34.31
N GLY A 255 -28.20 -3.23 -34.95
CA GLY A 255 -28.32 -3.23 -36.41
C GLY A 255 -27.86 -1.92 -37.06
N LEU A 256 -28.22 -0.77 -36.48
CA LEU A 256 -27.83 0.55 -36.99
C LEU A 256 -26.33 0.83 -36.83
N VAL A 257 -25.71 0.47 -35.71
CA VAL A 257 -24.26 0.65 -35.51
C VAL A 257 -23.45 -0.28 -36.41
N ALA A 258 -23.87 -1.55 -36.55
CA ALA A 258 -23.24 -2.48 -37.49
C ALA A 258 -23.38 -2.01 -38.94
N LEU A 259 -24.55 -1.51 -39.34
CA LEU A 259 -24.79 -0.95 -40.67
C LEU A 259 -23.94 0.32 -40.92
N MET A 260 -23.74 1.18 -39.93
CA MET A 260 -22.86 2.35 -40.07
C MET A 260 -21.39 1.96 -40.22
N GLY A 261 -20.91 0.96 -39.46
CA GLY A 261 -19.56 0.42 -39.61
C GLY A 261 -19.32 -0.21 -40.99
N VAL A 262 -20.27 -1.02 -41.46
CA VAL A 262 -20.23 -1.60 -42.82
C VAL A 262 -20.32 -0.51 -43.89
N TRP A 263 -21.13 0.53 -43.70
CA TRP A 263 -21.22 1.65 -44.65
C TRP A 263 -19.91 2.44 -44.74
N GLN A 264 -19.21 2.66 -43.64
CA GLN A 264 -17.88 3.31 -43.65
C GLN A 264 -16.83 2.46 -44.37
N VAL A 265 -16.82 1.14 -44.17
CA VAL A 265 -15.94 0.20 -44.89
C VAL A 265 -16.26 0.17 -46.39
N VAL A 266 -17.54 0.16 -46.76
CA VAL A 266 -17.98 0.20 -48.17
C VAL A 266 -17.61 1.53 -48.84
N LYS A 267 -17.67 2.66 -48.13
CA LYS A 267 -17.27 3.98 -48.65
C LYS A 267 -15.76 4.07 -48.91
N LEU A 268 -14.95 3.40 -48.09
CA LEU A 268 -13.50 3.26 -48.26
C LEU A 268 -13.13 2.38 -49.47
N ILE A 269 -13.90 1.31 -49.72
CA ILE A 269 -13.70 0.42 -50.87
C ILE A 269 -14.12 1.10 -52.18
N ARG A 270 -15.21 1.88 -52.19
CA ARG A 270 -15.67 2.62 -53.38
C ARG A 270 -14.87 3.89 -53.69
N GLY A 271 -14.13 4.44 -52.73
CA GLY A 271 -13.30 5.64 -52.92
C GLY A 271 -11.96 5.42 -53.62
N ARG A 272 -11.55 4.17 -53.88
CA ARG A 272 -10.24 3.83 -54.47
C ARG A 272 -10.27 3.33 -55.93
N GLY A 273 -11.41 3.44 -56.60
CA GLY A 273 -11.57 2.98 -57.98
C GLY A 273 -11.55 4.10 -59.01
N GLY A 274 -10.37 4.48 -59.51
CA GLY A 274 -10.21 4.91 -60.91
C GLY A 274 -9.85 6.38 -61.17
N LYS A 275 -8.55 6.64 -61.36
CA LYS A 275 -8.08 7.35 -62.56
C LYS A 275 -6.84 6.62 -63.12
N PRO A 276 -6.84 6.24 -64.41
CA PRO A 276 -5.74 5.50 -65.03
C PRO A 276 -4.54 6.42 -65.34
N ALA A 277 -3.36 5.81 -65.32
CA ALA A 277 -2.09 6.42 -65.70
C ALA A 277 -2.14 6.95 -67.14
N GLN A 278 -1.77 8.22 -67.33
CA GLN A 278 -1.42 8.77 -68.63
C GLN A 278 0.10 8.77 -68.79
N ALA A 279 0.53 8.26 -69.94
CA ALA A 279 1.89 8.03 -70.37
C ALA A 279 2.69 9.32 -70.58
N VAL A 280 3.99 9.25 -70.35
CA VAL A 280 4.98 10.24 -70.80
C VAL A 280 5.54 9.78 -72.15
N PRO A 281 5.62 10.66 -73.17
CA PRO A 281 6.62 10.55 -74.21
C PRO A 281 7.76 11.57 -74.03
N GLU A 282 8.95 11.11 -74.40
CA GLU A 282 10.22 11.84 -74.55
C GLU A 282 10.10 13.16 -75.34
N SER A 283 10.83 14.21 -74.94
CA SER A 283 12.14 14.55 -75.52
C SER A 283 12.59 15.99 -75.19
N VAL A 284 13.75 16.10 -74.55
CA VAL A 284 14.92 16.99 -74.82
C VAL A 284 14.68 18.44 -75.34
N GLN A 285 15.12 19.46 -74.59
CA GLN A 285 16.32 20.27 -74.90
C GLN A 285 16.47 21.57 -74.05
N THR A 286 17.60 21.59 -73.34
CA THR A 286 18.59 22.68 -73.25
C THR A 286 18.24 24.05 -72.65
N THR A 287 18.90 24.28 -71.52
CA THR A 287 19.50 25.50 -70.97
C THR A 287 19.86 26.63 -71.96
N GLN A 288 19.65 27.87 -71.50
CA GLN A 288 20.40 29.14 -71.65
C GLN A 288 19.40 30.30 -71.86
N ALA A 289 19.45 31.43 -71.15
CA ALA A 289 20.50 32.04 -70.33
C ALA A 289 19.92 32.64 -69.04
#